data_AF-A0A6B2LQ08-F1
#
_entry.id   AF-A0A6B2LQ08-F1
#
_cell.length_a   1.000
_cell.length_b   1.000
_cell.length_c   1.000
_cell.angle_alpha   90.00
_cell.angle_beta   90.00
_cell.angle_gamma   90.00
#
_symmetry.space_group_name_H-M   'P 1'
#
loop_
_entity.id
_entity.type
_entity.pdbx_description
1 polymer ?
#
loop_
_entity_poly.entity_id
_entity_poly.type
_entity_poly.pdbx_seq_one_letter_code
_entity_poly.pdbx_strand_id
1 'polypeptide(L)'
;MIVRILDTAGQIEFSSMKDLWIRTGEYFIFLFSLTDKKSFEELDAVVEHIRRVKDIDHCPMIMVGCKADLETERQVTPEMIQKKRKGVQLYIY
;
A
#
# COMPACT_ATOMS: atom_id res chain seq x y z
N MET A 1 10.60 -13.38 14.80
CA MET A 1 9.82 -12.38 14.05
C MET A 1 9.62 -12.94 12.64
N ILE A 2 8.38 -13.22 12.24
CA ILE A 2 8.07 -13.79 10.92
C ILE A 2 7.57 -12.63 10.06
N VAL A 3 8.28 -12.31 8.97
CA VAL A 3 7.83 -11.32 7.98
C VAL A 3 7.15 -12.09 6.85
N ARG A 4 5.86 -11.87 6.64
CA ARG A 4 5.10 -12.43 5.51
C ARG A 4 4.92 -11.35 4.46
N ILE A 5 5.63 -11.50 3.35
CA ILE A 5 5.48 -10.64 2.17
C ILE A 5 4.38 -11.27 1.31
N LEU A 6 3.27 -10.55 1.09
CA LEU A 6 2.15 -11.03 0.28
C LEU A 6 2.27 -10.39 -1.12
N ASP A 7 2.57 -11.20 -2.14
CA ASP A 7 2.47 -10.77 -3.53
C ASP A 7 1.00 -10.90 -3.97
N THR A 8 0.37 -9.79 -4.37
CA THR A 8 -1.03 -9.76 -4.81
C THR A 8 -1.20 -9.98 -6.31
N ALA A 9 -0.11 -10.22 -7.06
CA ALA A 9 -0.18 -10.56 -8.47
C ALA A 9 -0.73 -12.00 -8.66
N GLY A 10 -2.05 -12.11 -8.86
CA GLY A 10 -2.66 -13.29 -9.50
C GLY A 10 -3.46 -14.26 -8.63
N GLN A 11 -3.58 -14.05 -7.32
CA GLN A 11 -4.44 -14.89 -6.46
C GLN A 11 -5.33 -14.00 -5.58
N ILE A 12 -6.39 -13.47 -6.19
CA ILE A 12 -7.61 -13.01 -5.48
C ILE A 12 -8.35 -14.27 -5.02
N GLU A 13 -7.74 -15.13 -4.22
CA GLU A 13 -8.43 -16.30 -3.69
C GLU A 13 -8.51 -16.16 -2.17
N PHE A 14 -9.76 -16.06 -1.71
CA PHE A 14 -10.22 -15.95 -0.32
C PHE A 14 -10.09 -14.56 0.32
N SER A 15 -11.15 -13.75 0.16
CA SER A 15 -11.35 -12.52 0.97
C SER A 15 -11.24 -12.80 2.48
N SER A 16 -11.68 -13.99 2.93
CA SER A 16 -11.57 -14.44 4.32
C SER A 16 -10.12 -14.58 4.80
N MET A 17 -9.21 -15.03 3.95
CA MET A 17 -7.78 -15.10 4.29
C MET A 17 -7.17 -13.71 4.35
N LYS A 18 -7.52 -12.81 3.42
CA LYS A 18 -7.07 -11.41 3.45
C LYS A 18 -7.46 -10.72 4.75
N ASP A 19 -8.70 -10.89 5.20
CA ASP A 19 -9.16 -10.29 6.45
C ASP A 19 -8.42 -10.87 7.65
N LEU A 20 -8.09 -12.17 7.65
CA LEU A 20 -7.29 -12.78 8.72
C LEU A 20 -5.86 -12.21 8.77
N TRP A 21 -5.22 -12.03 7.60
CA TRP A 21 -3.90 -11.40 7.51
C TRP A 21 -3.94 -9.96 8.00
N ILE A 22 -4.99 -9.21 7.66
CA ILE A 22 -5.17 -7.85 8.13
C ILE A 22 -5.41 -7.82 9.64
N ARG A 23 -6.30 -8.67 10.17
CA ARG A 23 -6.56 -8.74 11.63
C ARG A 23 -5.30 -9.03 12.43
N THR A 24 -4.43 -9.91 11.93
CA THR A 24 -3.22 -10.37 12.64
C THR A 24 -1.95 -9.57 12.33
N GLY A 25 -1.92 -8.80 11.23
CA GLY A 25 -0.74 -8.04 10.79
C GLY A 25 -0.52 -6.75 11.58
N GLU A 26 0.69 -6.51 12.06
CA GLU A 26 1.01 -5.31 12.87
C GLU A 26 1.56 -4.14 12.04
N TYR A 27 2.11 -4.43 10.86
CA TYR A 27 2.72 -3.47 9.94
C TYR A 27 2.30 -3.80 8.52
N PHE A 28 2.03 -2.77 7.72
CA PHE A 28 1.65 -2.93 6.31
C PHE A 28 2.61 -2.16 5.42
N ILE A 29 3.01 -2.80 4.32
CA ILE A 29 3.81 -2.17 3.26
C ILE A 29 3.00 -2.25 1.97
N PHE A 30 2.79 -1.11 1.34
CA PHE A 30 2.12 -1.00 0.06
C PHE A 30 3.12 -0.67 -1.03
N LEU A 31 3.11 -1.45 -2.10
CA LEU A 31 3.91 -1.22 -3.28
C LEU A 31 3.00 -0.68 -4.38
N PHE A 32 3.40 0.42 -5.00
CA PHE A 32 2.73 0.97 -6.18
C PHE A 32 3.77 1.29 -7.25
N SER A 33 3.38 1.37 -8.51
CA SER A 33 4.30 1.71 -9.60
C SER A 33 4.26 3.21 -9.87
N LEU A 34 5.42 3.85 -9.94
CA LEU A 34 5.53 5.26 -10.30
C LEU A 34 5.06 5.54 -11.73
N THR A 35 5.05 4.51 -12.58
CA THR A 35 4.55 4.56 -13.96
C THR A 35 3.09 4.13 -14.11
N ASP A 36 2.40 3.75 -13.03
CA ASP A 36 0.97 3.40 -13.07
C ASP A 36 0.21 4.17 -11.99
N LYS A 37 -0.41 5.26 -12.40
CA LYS A 37 -1.20 6.11 -11.49
C LYS A 37 -2.36 5.36 -10.84
N LYS A 38 -2.96 4.37 -11.49
CA LYS A 38 -4.07 3.60 -10.93
C LYS A 38 -3.63 2.83 -9.69
N SER A 39 -2.45 2.21 -9.73
CA SER A 39 -1.87 1.50 -8.58
C SER A 39 -1.67 2.41 -7.35
N PHE A 40 -1.40 3.71 -7.56
CA PHE A 40 -1.26 4.71 -6.50
C PHE A 40 -2.62 5.19 -5.94
N GLU A 41 -3.65 5.26 -6.78
CA GLU A 41 -5.00 5.64 -6.38
C GLU A 41 -5.69 4.52 -5.58
N GLU A 42 -5.47 3.25 -5.96
CA GLU A 42 -6.04 2.08 -5.26
C GLU A 42 -5.61 1.96 -3.80
N LEU A 43 -4.48 2.58 -3.41
CA LEU A 43 -3.97 2.58 -2.04
C LEU A 43 -5.00 3.10 -1.02
N ASP A 44 -5.81 4.09 -1.39
CA ASP A 44 -6.79 4.67 -0.46
C ASP A 44 -7.85 3.63 -0.08
N ALA A 45 -8.32 2.85 -1.05
CA ALA A 45 -9.29 1.79 -0.82
C ALA A 45 -8.72 0.68 0.09
N VAL A 46 -7.43 0.35 -0.09
CA VAL A 46 -6.76 -0.68 0.72
C VAL A 46 -6.54 -0.19 2.16
N VAL A 47 -6.10 1.05 2.34
CA VAL A 47 -5.91 1.66 3.67
C VAL A 47 -7.23 1.70 4.44
N GLU A 48 -8.32 2.15 3.80
CA GLU A 48 -9.65 2.17 4.42
C GLU A 48 -10.18 0.76 4.72
N HIS A 49 -9.82 -0.23 3.90
CA HIS A 49 -10.17 -1.61 4.21
C HIS A 49 -9.42 -2.11 5.46
N ILE A 50 -8.12 -1.83 5.58
CA ILE A 50 -7.33 -2.23 6.75
C ILE A 50 -7.84 -1.57 8.02
N ARG A 51 -8.13 -0.27 7.99
CA ARG A 51 -8.72 0.45 9.13
C ARG A 51 -10.02 -0.19 9.61
N ARG A 52 -10.92 -0.51 8.68
CA ARG A 52 -12.21 -1.16 8.99
C ARG A 52 -12.05 -2.56 9.59
N VAL A 53 -11.11 -3.36 9.07
CA VAL A 53 -10.90 -4.73 9.57
C VAL A 53 -10.17 -4.75 10.91
N LYS A 54 -9.24 -3.82 11.14
CA LYS A 54 -8.51 -3.68 12.41
C LYS A 54 -9.30 -2.95 13.50
N ASP A 55 -10.32 -2.17 13.14
CA ASP A 55 -11.09 -1.31 14.06
C ASP A 55 -10.18 -0.33 14.83
N ILE A 56 -9.21 0.26 14.14
CA ILE A 56 -8.27 1.26 14.68
C ILE A 56 -8.08 2.41 13.70
N ASP A 57 -7.92 3.62 14.25
CA ASP A 57 -7.69 4.85 13.45
C ASP A 57 -6.26 4.90 12.88
N HIS A 58 -5.29 4.39 13.64
CA HIS A 58 -3.88 4.45 13.29
C HIS A 58 -3.23 3.06 13.30
N CYS A 59 -2.66 2.69 12.16
CA CYS A 59 -1.82 1.51 11.99
C CYS A 59 -0.53 1.92 11.27
N PRO A 60 0.66 1.45 11.69
CA PRO A 60 1.90 1.71 10.97
C PRO A 60 1.83 1.16 9.54
N MET A 61 1.82 2.07 8.58
CA MET A 61 1.76 1.76 7.16
C MET A 61 2.91 2.46 6.45
N ILE A 62 3.53 1.74 5.51
CA ILE A 62 4.59 2.24 4.63
C ILE A 62 4.09 2.13 3.20
N MET A 63 4.20 3.21 2.41
CA MET A 63 4.00 3.13 0.96
C MET A 63 5.35 3.25 0.25
N VAL A 64 5.57 2.43 -0.76
CA VAL A 64 6.81 2.30 -1.54
C VAL A 64 6.45 2.44 -3.02
N GLY A 65 7.03 3.45 -3.67
CA GLY A 65 6.90 3.63 -5.12
C GLY A 65 8.00 2.87 -5.85
N CYS A 66 7.62 1.95 -6.73
CA CYS A 66 8.52 1.14 -7.54
C CYS A 66 8.71 1.76 -8.94
N LYS A 67 9.71 1.27 -9.68
CA LYS A 67 10.04 1.69 -11.05
C LYS A 67 10.49 3.15 -11.16
N ALA A 68 11.29 3.61 -10.19
CA ALA A 68 11.84 4.97 -10.19
C ALA A 68 12.82 5.22 -11.34
N ASP A 69 13.37 4.15 -11.93
CA ASP A 69 14.23 4.18 -13.10
C ASP A 69 13.51 4.63 -14.39
N LEU A 70 12.19 4.46 -14.46
CA LEU A 70 11.37 4.81 -15.63
C LEU A 70 10.85 6.26 -15.57
N GLU A 71 11.75 7.23 -15.45
CA GLU A 71 11.40 8.64 -15.25
C GLU A 71 10.54 9.23 -16.39
N THR A 72 10.79 8.82 -17.63
CA THR A 72 10.01 9.28 -18.80
C THR A 72 8.58 8.76 -18.82
N GLU A 73 8.31 7.67 -18.11
CA GLU A 73 6.98 7.05 -17.99
C GLU A 73 6.32 7.38 -16.64
N ARG A 74 6.96 8.24 -15.82
CA ARG A 74 6.45 8.61 -14.50
C ARG A 74 5.09 9.29 -14.62
N GLN A 75 4.09 8.69 -13.98
CA GLN A 75 2.74 9.24 -13.86
C GLN A 75 2.45 9.77 -12.45
N VAL A 76 3.22 9.32 -11.45
CA VAL A 76 3.06 9.72 -10.05
C VAL A 76 4.21 10.64 -9.65
N THR A 77 3.89 11.91 -9.42
CA THR A 77 4.89 12.93 -9.08
C THR A 77 5.20 12.97 -7.58
N PRO A 78 6.38 13.49 -7.17
CA PRO A 78 6.69 13.71 -5.76
C PRO A 78 5.64 14.55 -5.02
N GLU A 79 5.02 15.55 -5.66
CA GLU A 79 3.97 16.38 -5.07
C GLU A 79 2.69 15.57 -4.79
N MET A 80 2.29 14.69 -5.72
CA MET A 80 1.14 13.79 -5.52
C MET A 80 1.37 12.90 -4.29
N ILE A 81 2.59 12.38 -4.17
CA ILE A 81 3.00 11.52 -3.07
C ILE A 81 3.01 12.29 -1.74
N GLN A 82 3.58 13.50 -1.70
CA GLN A 82 3.60 14.36 -0.51
C GLN A 82 2.18 14.70 -0.04
N LYS A 83 1.27 15.01 -0.98
CA LYS A 83 -0.13 15.30 -0.66
C LYS A 83 -0.84 14.10 -0.02
N LYS A 84 -0.51 12.88 -0.43
CA LYS A 84 -1.10 11.64 0.09
C LYS A 84 -0.55 11.22 1.46
N ARG A 85 0.59 11.74 1.91
CA ARG A 85 1.25 11.41 3.19
C ARG A 85 0.44 11.72 4.47
N LYS A 86 -0.79 12.22 4.39
CA LYS A 86 -1.60 12.50 5.59
C LYS A 86 -1.97 11.20 6.31
N GLY A 87 -1.38 10.97 7.50
CA GLY A 87 -1.70 9.84 8.37
C GLY A 87 -1.03 8.51 8.02
N VAL A 88 -0.07 8.50 7.09
CA VAL A 88 0.70 7.32 6.68
C VAL A 88 2.18 7.69 6.60
N GLN A 89 3.07 6.83 7.10
CA GLN A 89 4.51 7.06 6.99
C GLN A 89 4.98 6.59 5.61
N LEU A 90 5.75 7.41 4.92
CA LEU A 90 6.04 7.20 3.51
C LEU A 90 7.55 7.14 3.29
N TYR A 91 8.00 6.12 2.54
CA TYR A 91 9.38 5.98 2.11
C TYR A 91 9.42 5.68 0.60
N ILE A 92 9.94 6.63 -0.17
CA ILE A 92 10.20 6.44 -1.60
C ILE A 92 11.62 5.87 -1.73
N TYR A 93 11.79 4.77 -2.46
CA TYR A 93 13.08 4.19 -2.83
C TYR A 93 13.21 4.18 -4.34
#